data_AF-A0A955II61-F1
#
_entry.id   AF-A0A955II61-F1
#
_cell.length_a   1.000
_cell.length_b   1.000
_cell.length_c   1.000
_cell.angle_alpha   90.00
_cell.angle_beta   90.00
_cell.angle_gamma   90.00
#
_symmetry.space_group_name_H-M   'P 1'
#
loop_
_entity.id
_entity.type
_entity.pdbx_description
1 polymer ?
#
loop_
_entity_poly.entity_id
_entity_poly.type
_entity_poly.pdbx_seq_one_letter_code
_entity_poly.pdbx_strand_id
1 'polypeptide(L)'
;MSMGIYKPGQGYWVRMMTAIAVGILFLAGAAWVWQSVERISPPLKGYNVLVDSVQGGAPAPGTSIEFVGHEGDTAIATGVVRQADEGTSGLTLYIERIQRTPDAVTAERELTSAASIRIPAGAADRFSGQIAPDGAWRPVAAFEMTYFQTAAAAIVVLVGAVVIFLYVGKRPKSVDFLVATDNETRKVNWSTRKEVVGSTWVVIGATFLIAGALFVVDLLFQGFFSSIDVLQR
;
A
#
# COMPACT_ATOMS: atom_id res chain seq x y z
N MET A 1 42.83 14.88 -7.53
CA MET A 1 41.78 15.11 -6.52
C MET A 1 42.46 15.61 -5.27
N SER A 2 42.24 16.86 -4.89
CA SER A 2 42.83 17.44 -3.68
C SER A 2 42.28 16.70 -2.47
N MET A 3 43.11 15.86 -1.83
CA MET A 3 42.83 15.24 -0.54
C MET A 3 42.84 16.33 0.53
N GLY A 4 41.74 17.08 0.61
CA GLY A 4 41.50 17.98 1.74
C GLY A 4 41.38 17.13 2.99
N ILE A 5 42.34 17.25 3.90
CA ILE A 5 42.33 16.56 5.18
C ILE A 5 41.05 16.98 5.92
N TYR A 6 40.08 16.07 6.06
CA TYR A 6 38.89 16.32 6.87
C TYR A 6 39.31 16.53 8.31
N LYS A 7 38.75 17.53 8.97
CA LYS A 7 38.87 17.63 10.43
C LYS A 7 38.18 16.42 11.05
N PRO A 8 38.72 15.83 12.13
CA PRO A 8 38.05 14.74 12.83
C PRO A 8 36.62 15.16 13.19
N GLY A 9 35.63 14.35 12.78
CA GLY A 9 34.20 14.62 13.02
C GLY A 9 33.50 15.54 12.01
N GLN A 10 34.20 16.06 10.99
CA GLN A 10 33.59 16.92 9.97
C GLN A 10 32.50 16.16 9.18
N GLY A 11 31.29 16.71 9.16
CA GLY A 11 30.15 16.13 8.46
C GLY A 11 29.47 14.95 9.16
N TYR A 12 29.80 14.66 10.42
CA TYR A 12 29.14 13.61 11.21
C TYR A 12 27.61 13.78 11.24
N TRP A 13 27.14 14.97 11.66
CA TRP A 13 25.70 15.26 11.76
C TRP A 13 25.01 15.22 10.41
N VAL A 14 25.65 15.74 9.36
CA VAL A 14 25.12 15.71 7.99
C VAL A 14 24.91 14.27 7.51
N ARG A 15 25.92 13.40 7.71
CA ARG A 15 25.83 11.97 7.36
C ARG A 15 24.75 11.25 8.15
N MET A 16 24.69 11.49 9.47
CA MET A 16 23.71 10.88 10.37
C MET A 16 22.29 11.31 10.00
N MET A 17 22.04 12.62 9.85
CA MET A 17 20.72 13.15 9.51
C MET A 17 20.27 12.70 8.12
N THR A 18 21.19 12.61 7.16
CA THR A 18 20.88 12.07 5.83
C THR A 18 20.51 10.58 5.90
N ALA A 19 21.27 9.78 6.66
CA ALA A 19 20.95 8.36 6.84
C ALA A 19 19.61 8.17 7.54
N ILE A 20 19.32 8.96 8.57
CA ILE A 20 18.04 8.94 9.29
C ILE A 20 16.89 9.35 8.36
N ALA A 21 17.03 10.47 7.62
CA ALA A 21 15.98 10.95 6.72
C ALA A 21 15.65 9.93 5.63
N VAL A 22 16.68 9.35 4.99
CA VAL A 22 16.49 8.29 3.99
C VAL A 22 15.90 7.03 4.66
N GLY A 23 16.36 6.67 5.86
CA GLY A 23 15.84 5.53 6.61
C GLY A 23 14.36 5.66 6.93
N ILE A 24 13.92 6.83 7.41
CA ILE A 24 12.50 7.13 7.68
C ILE A 24 11.68 6.98 6.39
N LEU A 25 12.19 7.50 5.26
CA LEU A 25 11.49 7.42 3.98
C LEU A 25 11.30 5.96 3.52
N PHE A 26 12.32 5.12 3.64
CA PHE A 26 12.21 3.69 3.29
C PHE A 26 11.35 2.90 4.27
N LEU A 27 11.38 3.22 5.56
CA LEU A 27 10.49 2.60 6.56
C LEU A 27 9.02 2.97 6.29
N ALA A 28 8.75 4.24 5.98
CA ALA A 28 7.42 4.68 5.56
C ALA A 28 6.98 3.97 4.26
N GLY A 29 7.90 3.82 3.31
CA GLY A 29 7.66 3.04 2.08
C GLY A 29 7.36 1.56 2.37
N ALA A 30 8.07 0.94 3.30
CA ALA A 30 7.82 -0.45 3.70
C ALA A 30 6.44 -0.62 4.35
N ALA A 31 6.05 0.30 5.23
CA ALA A 31 4.72 0.32 5.83
C ALA A 31 3.61 0.51 4.77
N TRP A 32 3.85 1.39 3.78
CA TRP A 32 2.92 1.58 2.65
C TRP A 32 2.80 0.32 1.77
N VAL A 33 3.91 -0.35 1.47
CA VAL A 33 3.91 -1.61 0.71
C VAL A 33 3.14 -2.69 1.45
N TRP A 34 3.34 -2.82 2.77
CA TRP A 34 2.59 -3.76 3.60
C TRP A 34 1.08 -3.57 3.45
N GLN A 35 0.60 -2.33 3.64
CA GLN A 35 -0.82 -1.99 3.49
C GLN A 35 -1.34 -2.19 2.05
N SER A 36 -0.47 -2.04 1.06
CA SER A 36 -0.83 -2.24 -0.35
C SER A 36 -1.03 -3.72 -0.68
N VAL A 37 -0.19 -4.60 -0.13
CA VAL A 37 -0.28 -6.05 -0.30
C VAL A 37 -1.49 -6.63 0.45
N GLU A 38 -1.84 -6.09 1.61
CA GLU A 38 -3.03 -6.49 2.37
C GLU A 38 -4.34 -6.35 1.59
N ARG A 39 -4.41 -5.41 0.64
CA ARG A 39 -5.59 -5.21 -0.21
C ARG A 39 -5.76 -6.28 -1.29
N ILE A 40 -4.76 -7.13 -1.49
CA ILE A 40 -4.76 -8.16 -2.53
C ILE A 40 -5.25 -9.47 -1.91
N SER A 41 -6.37 -9.98 -2.40
CA SER A 41 -6.89 -11.29 -1.99
C SER A 41 -5.98 -12.42 -2.50
N PRO A 42 -5.58 -13.38 -1.64
CA PRO A 42 -4.76 -14.50 -2.07
C PRO A 42 -5.53 -15.44 -2.99
N PRO A 43 -4.84 -16.15 -3.90
CA PRO A 43 -5.46 -17.25 -4.64
C PRO A 43 -5.93 -18.33 -3.66
N LEU A 44 -7.12 -18.84 -3.90
CA LEU A 44 -7.72 -19.90 -3.08
C LEU A 44 -7.12 -21.25 -3.46
N LYS A 45 -6.80 -22.08 -2.46
CA LYS A 45 -6.37 -23.46 -2.66
C LYS A 45 -7.50 -24.46 -2.43
N GLY A 46 -8.44 -24.11 -1.55
CA GLY A 46 -9.60 -24.95 -1.25
C GLY A 46 -10.60 -24.22 -0.36
N TYR A 47 -11.62 -24.96 0.04
CA TYR A 47 -12.63 -24.51 0.98
C TYR A 47 -12.74 -25.52 2.12
N ASN A 48 -12.86 -25.01 3.34
CA ASN A 48 -13.34 -25.78 4.46
C ASN A 48 -14.86 -25.68 4.46
N VAL A 49 -15.54 -26.83 4.49
CA VAL A 49 -17.00 -26.93 4.55
C VAL A 49 -17.42 -27.64 5.83
N LEU A 50 -18.26 -26.98 6.63
CA LEU A 50 -18.85 -27.56 7.83
C LEU A 50 -20.14 -28.32 7.47
N VAL A 51 -20.22 -29.57 7.93
CA VAL A 51 -21.35 -30.49 7.71
C VAL A 51 -21.94 -30.88 9.07
N ASP A 52 -23.22 -30.53 9.30
CA ASP A 52 -23.88 -30.69 10.60
C ASP A 52 -24.54 -32.06 10.77
N SER A 53 -25.17 -32.59 9.71
CA SER A 53 -25.84 -33.89 9.76
C SER A 53 -25.16 -34.86 8.80
N VAL A 54 -24.25 -35.69 9.33
CA VAL A 54 -23.52 -36.69 8.55
C VAL A 54 -24.28 -38.02 8.57
N GLN A 55 -24.51 -38.60 7.40
CA GLN A 55 -24.99 -39.96 7.19
C GLN A 55 -23.91 -40.77 6.45
N GLY A 56 -23.29 -41.72 7.16
CA GLY A 56 -22.14 -42.48 6.67
C GLY A 56 -20.88 -42.23 7.52
N GLY A 57 -19.81 -42.98 7.26
CA GLY A 57 -18.50 -42.72 7.87
C GLY A 57 -17.80 -41.53 7.19
N ALA A 58 -16.83 -40.90 7.88
CA ALA A 58 -16.06 -39.81 7.29
C ALA A 58 -15.41 -40.25 5.95
N PRO A 59 -15.54 -39.44 4.89
CA PRO A 59 -15.04 -39.81 3.57
C PRO A 59 -13.50 -39.84 3.58
N ALA A 60 -12.92 -40.87 2.97
CA ALA A 60 -11.47 -41.00 2.89
C ALA A 60 -10.85 -39.85 2.06
N PRO A 61 -9.61 -39.44 2.35
CA PRO A 61 -8.85 -38.53 1.50
C PRO A 61 -8.78 -39.02 0.04
N GLY A 62 -9.06 -38.14 -0.92
CA GLY A 62 -9.08 -38.41 -2.35
C GLY A 62 -10.47 -38.76 -2.91
N THR A 63 -11.50 -38.86 -2.08
CA THR A 63 -12.87 -39.12 -2.55
C THR A 63 -13.47 -37.91 -3.24
N SER A 64 -14.17 -38.16 -4.36
CA SER A 64 -14.92 -37.13 -5.09
C SER A 64 -16.29 -36.94 -4.44
N ILE A 65 -16.65 -35.71 -4.14
CA ILE A 65 -17.93 -35.31 -3.56
C ILE A 65 -18.65 -34.33 -4.47
N GLU A 66 -19.97 -34.44 -4.51
CA GLU A 66 -20.89 -33.56 -5.22
C GLU A 66 -21.58 -32.64 -4.21
N PHE A 67 -21.63 -31.36 -4.55
CA PHE A 67 -22.41 -30.35 -3.85
C PHE A 67 -23.78 -30.22 -4.52
N VAL A 68 -24.86 -30.38 -3.76
CA VAL A 68 -26.24 -30.40 -4.27
C VAL A 68 -27.02 -29.23 -3.69
N GLY A 69 -27.82 -28.57 -4.53
CA GLY A 69 -28.66 -27.43 -4.15
C GLY A 69 -29.91 -27.81 -3.35
N HIS A 70 -30.59 -26.80 -2.81
CA HIS A 70 -31.82 -26.95 -2.03
C HIS A 70 -33.01 -27.53 -2.82
N GLU A 71 -33.05 -27.36 -4.15
CA GLU A 71 -34.15 -27.77 -5.04
C GLU A 71 -34.08 -29.23 -5.54
N GLY A 72 -33.17 -30.04 -5.00
CA GLY A 72 -33.11 -31.48 -5.30
C GLY A 72 -32.19 -31.85 -6.46
N ASP A 73 -31.51 -32.99 -6.24
CA ASP A 73 -30.72 -33.89 -7.10
C ASP A 73 -29.73 -33.33 -8.14
N THR A 74 -29.65 -32.02 -8.31
CA THR A 74 -28.78 -31.37 -9.30
C THR A 74 -27.44 -31.00 -8.66
N ALA A 75 -26.37 -31.64 -9.14
CA ALA A 75 -25.01 -31.39 -8.68
C ALA A 75 -24.52 -30.01 -9.18
N ILE A 76 -24.32 -29.08 -8.25
CA ILE A 76 -23.83 -27.71 -8.49
C ILE A 76 -22.32 -27.73 -8.78
N ALA A 77 -21.58 -28.53 -8.03
CA ALA A 77 -20.15 -28.68 -8.21
C ALA A 77 -19.64 -30.04 -7.74
N THR A 78 -18.48 -30.41 -8.23
CA THR A 78 -17.70 -31.55 -7.72
C THR A 78 -16.42 -31.04 -7.07
N GLY A 79 -15.97 -31.71 -6.02
CA GLY A 79 -14.72 -31.41 -5.34
C GLY A 79 -14.07 -32.68 -4.81
N VAL A 80 -12.78 -32.60 -4.48
CA VAL A 80 -12.05 -33.74 -3.91
C VAL A 80 -11.78 -33.46 -2.44
N VAL A 81 -12.17 -34.38 -1.56
CA VAL A 81 -11.88 -34.30 -0.13
C VAL A 81 -10.40 -34.57 0.08
N ARG A 82 -9.67 -33.67 0.74
CA ARG A 82 -8.27 -33.91 1.13
C ARG A 82 -8.17 -34.41 2.55
N GLN A 83 -9.00 -33.88 3.43
CA GLN A 83 -9.01 -34.19 4.85
C GLN A 83 -10.42 -34.01 5.38
N ALA A 84 -10.82 -34.90 6.27
CA ALA A 84 -12.08 -34.87 6.98
C ALA A 84 -11.76 -34.92 8.47
N ASP A 85 -12.03 -33.83 9.18
CA ASP A 85 -11.79 -33.72 10.62
C ASP A 85 -13.14 -33.80 11.35
N GLU A 86 -13.31 -34.86 12.15
CA GLU A 86 -14.48 -35.07 13.01
C GLU A 86 -14.37 -34.17 14.25
N GLY A 87 -15.19 -33.12 14.32
CA GLY A 87 -15.29 -32.23 15.46
C GLY A 87 -16.45 -32.60 16.39
N THR A 88 -16.44 -32.03 17.61
CA THR A 88 -17.48 -32.26 18.63
C THR A 88 -18.88 -31.78 18.21
N SER A 89 -18.97 -30.92 17.19
CA SER A 89 -20.21 -30.23 16.77
C SER A 89 -20.57 -30.45 15.29
N GLY A 90 -19.82 -31.29 14.56
CA GLY A 90 -19.99 -31.50 13.12
C GLY A 90 -18.70 -31.97 12.43
N LEU A 91 -18.80 -32.38 11.17
CA LEU A 91 -17.66 -32.80 10.35
C LEU A 91 -17.15 -31.63 9.51
N THR A 92 -15.86 -31.31 9.60
CA THR A 92 -15.24 -30.29 8.74
C THR A 92 -14.50 -30.98 7.59
N LEU A 93 -14.92 -30.70 6.36
CA LEU A 93 -14.30 -31.23 5.14
C LEU A 93 -13.40 -30.18 4.50
N TYR A 94 -12.13 -30.51 4.30
CA TYR A 94 -11.21 -29.74 3.47
C TYR A 94 -11.31 -30.21 2.02
N ILE A 95 -11.74 -29.31 1.14
CA ILE A 95 -12.08 -29.66 -0.24
C ILE A 95 -11.19 -28.86 -1.20
N GLU A 96 -10.48 -29.57 -2.07
CA GLU A 96 -9.65 -28.97 -3.14
C GLU A 96 -10.28 -29.20 -4.51
N ARG A 97 -9.82 -28.43 -5.50
CA ARG A 97 -10.14 -28.60 -6.93
C ARG A 97 -11.64 -28.61 -7.21
N ILE A 98 -12.37 -27.65 -6.64
CA ILE A 98 -13.81 -27.51 -6.88
C ILE A 98 -14.04 -27.11 -8.34
N GLN A 99 -14.80 -27.93 -9.06
CA GLN A 99 -15.22 -27.69 -10.44
C GLN A 99 -16.74 -27.59 -10.48
N ARG A 100 -17.26 -26.49 -11.03
CA ARG A 100 -18.70 -26.35 -11.24
C ARG A 100 -19.15 -27.26 -12.38
N THR A 101 -20.24 -27.98 -12.17
CA THR A 101 -20.85 -28.84 -13.19
C THR A 101 -21.32 -27.98 -14.37
N PRO A 102 -21.20 -28.44 -15.64
CA PRO A 102 -21.64 -27.66 -16.81
C PRO A 102 -23.08 -27.13 -16.71
N ASP A 103 -23.98 -27.91 -16.10
CA ASP A 103 -25.39 -27.55 -15.88
C ASP A 103 -25.55 -26.40 -14.89
N ALA A 104 -24.68 -26.34 -13.87
CA ALA A 104 -24.68 -25.29 -12.86
C ALA A 104 -24.09 -23.97 -13.37
N VAL A 105 -23.11 -24.05 -14.29
CA VAL A 105 -22.55 -22.87 -14.97
C VAL A 105 -23.58 -22.25 -15.91
N THR A 106 -24.33 -23.08 -16.64
CA THR A 106 -25.38 -22.61 -17.57
C THR A 106 -26.57 -22.00 -16.82
N ALA A 107 -26.87 -22.49 -15.62
CA ALA A 107 -27.95 -21.98 -14.77
C ALA A 107 -27.52 -20.86 -13.79
N GLU A 108 -26.30 -20.31 -13.93
CA GLU A 108 -25.73 -19.27 -13.05
C GLU A 108 -25.81 -19.57 -11.54
N ARG A 109 -25.77 -20.85 -11.15
CA ARG A 109 -25.87 -21.25 -9.74
C ARG A 109 -24.54 -21.03 -9.01
N GLU A 110 -24.58 -20.32 -7.88
CA GLU A 110 -23.42 -20.08 -7.03
C GLU A 110 -23.07 -21.30 -6.15
N LEU A 111 -21.78 -21.51 -5.87
CA LEU A 111 -21.29 -22.57 -4.99
C LEU A 111 -21.85 -22.48 -3.56
N THR A 112 -22.11 -21.26 -3.10
CA THR A 112 -22.70 -20.92 -1.80
C THR A 112 -24.14 -21.38 -1.63
N SER A 113 -24.85 -21.70 -2.73
CA SER A 113 -26.24 -22.19 -2.71
C SER A 113 -26.37 -23.70 -2.48
N ALA A 114 -25.25 -24.40 -2.37
CA ALA A 114 -25.25 -25.83 -2.03
C ALA A 114 -25.76 -26.05 -0.60
N ALA A 115 -26.75 -26.94 -0.46
CA ALA A 115 -27.41 -27.28 0.79
C ALA A 115 -26.97 -28.65 1.34
N SER A 116 -26.44 -29.53 0.50
CA SER A 116 -25.96 -30.85 0.91
C SER A 116 -24.74 -31.31 0.12
N ILE A 117 -23.97 -32.20 0.72
CA ILE A 117 -22.83 -32.89 0.11
C ILE A 117 -23.17 -34.37 0.01
N ARG A 118 -22.82 -35.01 -1.10
CA ARG A 118 -22.93 -36.45 -1.26
C ARG A 118 -21.81 -37.02 -2.09
N ILE A 119 -21.52 -38.30 -1.94
CA ILE A 119 -20.68 -39.03 -2.89
C ILE A 119 -21.53 -39.46 -4.11
N PRO A 120 -21.02 -39.35 -5.36
CA PRO A 120 -21.74 -39.78 -6.56
C PRO A 120 -22.30 -41.20 -6.46
N ALA A 121 -23.51 -41.40 -6.99
CA ALA A 121 -24.16 -42.72 -7.04
C ALA A 121 -23.37 -43.68 -7.94
N GLY A 122 -22.49 -44.48 -7.34
CA GLY A 122 -21.59 -45.42 -8.04
C GLY A 122 -20.24 -45.64 -7.36
N ALA A 123 -19.88 -44.83 -6.36
CA ALA A 123 -18.66 -45.03 -5.58
C ALA A 123 -18.85 -46.06 -4.44
N ALA A 124 -17.74 -46.63 -3.97
CA ALA A 124 -17.72 -47.67 -2.92
C ALA A 124 -18.18 -47.14 -1.54
N ASP A 125 -17.94 -45.85 -1.27
CA ASP A 125 -18.30 -45.19 -0.01
C ASP A 125 -19.63 -44.48 -0.11
N ARG A 126 -20.44 -44.60 0.95
CA ARG A 126 -21.71 -43.88 1.09
C ARG A 126 -21.55 -42.81 2.16
N PHE A 127 -21.45 -41.57 1.72
CA PHE A 127 -21.45 -40.40 2.58
C PHE A 127 -22.42 -39.37 2.01
N SER A 128 -23.31 -38.88 2.86
CA SER A 128 -24.11 -37.69 2.61
C SER A 128 -24.17 -36.84 3.86
N GLY A 129 -24.28 -35.53 3.70
CA GLY A 129 -24.58 -34.67 4.83
C GLY A 129 -25.05 -33.28 4.45
N GLN A 130 -25.77 -32.63 5.36
CA GLN A 130 -26.26 -31.27 5.14
C GLN A 130 -25.20 -30.25 5.52
N ILE A 131 -25.03 -29.26 4.65
CA ILE A 131 -24.10 -28.16 4.86
C ILE A 131 -24.73 -27.20 5.87
N ALA A 132 -23.97 -26.74 6.86
CA ALA A 132 -24.45 -25.80 7.86
C ALA A 132 -24.97 -24.50 7.19
N PRO A 133 -26.18 -24.00 7.54
CA PRO A 133 -26.79 -22.86 6.85
C PRO A 133 -26.00 -21.54 7.01
N ASP A 134 -25.23 -21.39 8.10
CA ASP A 134 -24.48 -20.17 8.41
C ASP A 134 -22.96 -20.43 8.47
N GLY A 135 -22.21 -19.86 7.53
CA GLY A 135 -20.73 -19.84 7.58
C GLY A 135 -20.03 -21.14 7.19
N ALA A 136 -20.73 -22.05 6.49
CA ALA A 136 -20.17 -23.32 6.05
C ALA A 136 -18.95 -23.17 5.14
N TRP A 137 -18.91 -22.17 4.26
CA TRP A 137 -17.84 -22.02 3.27
C TRP A 137 -16.74 -21.11 3.78
N ARG A 138 -15.64 -21.67 4.29
CA ARG A 138 -14.46 -20.92 4.68
C ARG A 138 -13.35 -21.07 3.65
N PRO A 139 -13.02 -20.03 2.86
CA PRO A 139 -11.94 -20.11 1.88
C PRO A 139 -10.59 -20.31 2.58
N VAL A 140 -9.79 -21.24 2.07
CA VAL A 140 -8.41 -21.45 2.53
C VAL A 140 -7.47 -20.89 1.48
N ALA A 141 -6.70 -19.89 1.87
CA ALA A 141 -5.67 -19.28 1.02
C ALA A 141 -4.58 -20.30 0.66
N ALA A 142 -4.04 -20.22 -0.56
CA ALA A 142 -2.97 -21.11 -1.01
C ALA A 142 -1.66 -20.94 -0.23
N PHE A 143 -1.42 -19.73 0.26
CA PHE A 143 -0.31 -19.37 1.13
C PHE A 143 -0.76 -18.27 2.08
N GLU A 144 -0.13 -18.20 3.25
CA GLU A 144 -0.37 -17.12 4.19
C GLU A 144 0.17 -15.82 3.59
N MET A 145 -0.72 -14.86 3.35
CA MET A 145 -0.36 -13.56 2.76
C MET A 145 0.66 -12.81 3.63
N THR A 146 0.69 -13.09 4.94
CA THR A 146 1.63 -12.51 5.90
C THR A 146 3.10 -12.77 5.53
N TYR A 147 3.45 -13.95 5.00
CA TYR A 147 4.83 -14.21 4.56
C TYR A 147 5.20 -13.34 3.35
N PHE A 148 4.26 -13.18 2.42
CA PHE A 148 4.47 -12.36 1.23
C PHE A 148 4.57 -10.87 1.59
N GLN A 149 3.71 -10.39 2.49
CA GLN A 149 3.76 -9.02 3.04
C GLN A 149 5.11 -8.75 3.71
N THR A 150 5.57 -9.67 4.56
CA THR A 150 6.84 -9.57 5.28
C THR A 150 8.02 -9.56 4.32
N ALA A 151 8.02 -10.44 3.31
CA ALA A 151 9.06 -10.49 2.30
C ALA A 151 9.12 -9.18 1.49
N ALA A 152 7.97 -8.67 1.04
CA ALA A 152 7.88 -7.43 0.29
C ALA A 152 8.39 -6.22 1.11
N ALA A 153 7.95 -6.09 2.37
CA ALA A 153 8.41 -5.02 3.26
C ALA A 153 9.91 -5.14 3.58
N ALA A 154 10.41 -6.36 3.81
CA ALA A 154 11.83 -6.60 4.08
C ALA A 154 12.72 -6.22 2.89
N ILE A 155 12.28 -6.49 1.66
CA ILE A 155 12.99 -6.05 0.45
C ILE A 155 13.12 -4.54 0.41
N VAL A 156 12.05 -3.79 0.71
CA VAL A 156 12.09 -2.32 0.74
C VAL A 156 13.09 -1.81 1.79
N VAL A 157 13.09 -2.40 2.98
CA VAL A 157 14.04 -2.05 4.05
C VAL A 157 15.48 -2.35 3.63
N LEU A 158 15.72 -3.51 3.00
CA LEU A 158 17.04 -3.91 2.53
C LEU A 158 17.55 -2.96 1.44
N VAL A 159 16.70 -2.60 0.47
CA VAL A 159 17.03 -1.60 -0.56
C VAL A 159 17.35 -0.27 0.10
N GLY A 160 16.58 0.17 1.09
CA GLY A 160 16.86 1.39 1.86
C GLY A 160 18.22 1.36 2.54
N ALA A 161 18.57 0.25 3.20
CA ALA A 161 19.88 0.07 3.82
C ALA A 161 21.03 0.13 2.79
N VAL A 162 20.86 -0.51 1.63
CA VAL A 162 21.83 -0.46 0.53
C VAL A 162 21.97 0.97 0.00
N VAL A 163 20.88 1.69 -0.20
CA VAL A 163 20.90 3.10 -0.65
C VAL A 163 21.63 3.98 0.36
N ILE A 164 21.34 3.85 1.66
CA ILE A 164 22.04 4.57 2.72
C ILE A 164 23.54 4.27 2.69
N PHE A 165 23.91 2.99 2.61
CA PHE A 165 25.32 2.57 2.55
C PHE A 165 26.03 3.16 1.32
N LEU A 166 25.40 3.11 0.15
CA LEU A 166 25.99 3.62 -1.08
C LEU A 166 26.12 5.15 -1.06
N TYR A 167 25.10 5.87 -0.59
CA TYR A 167 25.05 7.33 -0.66
C TYR A 167 25.84 8.01 0.47
N VAL A 168 25.76 7.48 1.69
CA VAL A 168 26.42 8.06 2.88
C VAL A 168 27.78 7.41 3.15
N GLY A 169 27.91 6.09 2.95
CA GLY A 169 29.12 5.34 3.28
C GLY A 169 30.14 5.26 2.15
N LYS A 170 29.69 4.96 0.92
CA LYS A 170 30.59 4.62 -0.20
C LYS A 170 30.89 5.78 -1.15
N ARG A 171 29.97 6.72 -1.38
CA ARG A 171 30.10 7.80 -2.38
C ARG A 171 30.59 9.11 -1.74
N PRO A 172 31.90 9.42 -1.75
CA PRO A 172 32.42 10.63 -1.11
C PRO A 172 31.86 11.92 -1.72
N LYS A 173 31.67 11.98 -3.05
CA LYS A 173 31.17 13.17 -3.73
C LYS A 173 29.82 13.68 -3.19
N SER A 174 28.89 12.77 -2.92
CA SER A 174 27.57 13.11 -2.38
C SER A 174 27.68 13.69 -0.97
N VAL A 175 28.52 13.06 -0.14
CA VAL A 175 28.79 13.51 1.23
C VAL A 175 29.51 14.86 1.23
N ASP A 176 30.51 15.04 0.37
CA ASP A 176 31.29 16.27 0.26
C ASP A 176 30.42 17.45 -0.15
N PHE A 177 29.50 17.22 -1.08
CA PHE A 177 28.50 18.21 -1.45
C PHE A 177 27.64 18.61 -0.24
N LEU A 178 27.03 17.64 0.44
CA LEU A 178 26.17 17.92 1.60
C LEU A 178 26.93 18.62 2.74
N VAL A 179 28.17 18.22 2.99
CA VAL A 179 29.03 18.83 4.00
C VAL A 179 29.46 20.24 3.58
N ALA A 180 29.75 20.48 2.29
CA ALA A 180 30.03 21.82 1.78
C ALA A 180 28.80 22.72 1.91
N THR A 181 27.61 22.22 1.59
CA THR A 181 26.35 22.95 1.77
C THR A 181 26.12 23.32 3.23
N ASP A 182 26.28 22.38 4.16
CA ASP A 182 26.17 22.66 5.60
C ASP A 182 27.14 23.78 6.04
N ASN A 183 28.40 23.68 5.61
CA ASN A 183 29.40 24.71 5.90
C ASN A 183 29.06 26.07 5.28
N GLU A 184 28.45 26.10 4.09
CA GLU A 184 28.01 27.35 3.45
C GLU A 184 26.84 27.97 4.20
N THR A 185 25.86 27.17 4.60
CA THR A 185 24.70 27.65 5.38
C THR A 185 25.10 28.15 6.77
N ARG A 186 26.18 27.63 7.37
CA ARG A 186 26.70 28.11 8.65
C ARG A 186 27.33 29.51 8.59
N LYS A 187 27.73 29.96 7.39
CA LYS A 187 28.23 31.33 7.18
C LYS A 187 27.11 32.35 7.15
N VAL A 188 25.88 31.91 6.91
CA VAL A 188 24.71 32.79 6.85
C VAL A 188 24.36 33.23 8.26
N ASN A 189 24.42 34.53 8.50
CA ASN A 189 23.81 35.14 9.67
C ASN A 189 22.29 35.14 9.49
N TRP A 190 21.58 34.43 10.36
CA TRP A 190 20.13 34.47 10.36
C TRP A 190 19.67 35.82 10.89
N SER A 191 18.96 36.59 10.05
CA SER A 191 18.48 37.92 10.41
C SER A 191 17.63 37.89 11.67
N THR A 192 17.89 38.81 12.58
CA THR A 192 17.05 38.96 13.78
C THR A 192 15.70 39.60 13.40
N ARG A 193 14.66 39.38 14.22
CA ARG A 193 13.34 40.00 13.96
C ARG A 193 13.41 41.52 13.77
N LYS A 194 14.33 42.20 14.47
CA LYS A 194 14.54 43.65 14.34
C LYS A 194 15.12 44.04 12.98
N GLU A 195 16.09 43.28 12.49
CA GLU A 195 16.69 43.50 11.16
C GLU A 195 15.68 43.26 10.04
N VAL A 196 14.87 42.21 10.16
CA VAL A 196 13.80 41.92 9.19
C VAL A 196 12.80 43.06 9.15
N VAL A 197 12.32 43.54 10.30
CA VAL A 197 11.39 44.68 10.38
C VAL A 197 12.03 45.96 9.83
N GLY A 198 13.30 46.21 10.12
CA GLY A 198 14.04 47.35 9.57
C GLY A 198 14.13 47.30 8.05
N SER A 199 14.51 46.15 7.48
CA SER A 199 14.57 45.94 6.02
C SER A 199 13.20 46.11 5.37
N THR A 200 12.14 45.59 5.98
CA THR A 200 10.78 45.72 5.46
C THR A 200 10.33 47.18 5.42
N TRP A 201 10.59 47.96 6.48
CA TRP A 201 10.23 49.37 6.51
C TRP A 201 10.93 50.20 5.44
N VAL A 202 12.21 49.92 5.17
CA VAL A 202 12.97 50.58 4.10
C VAL A 202 12.33 50.31 2.73
N VAL A 203 11.97 49.05 2.46
CA VAL A 203 11.34 48.67 1.18
C VAL A 203 9.96 49.32 1.03
N ILE A 204 9.15 49.32 2.09
CA ILE A 204 7.84 50.00 2.10
C ILE A 204 8.03 51.48 1.80
N GLY A 205 8.95 52.16 2.49
CA GLY A 205 9.24 53.57 2.29
C GLY A 205 9.68 53.88 0.85
N ALA A 206 10.62 53.11 0.29
CA ALA A 206 11.08 53.27 -1.08
C ALA A 206 9.95 53.06 -2.10
N THR A 207 9.10 52.06 -1.88
CA THR A 207 7.94 51.76 -2.75
C THR A 207 6.95 52.93 -2.77
N PHE A 208 6.60 53.48 -1.61
CA PHE A 208 5.71 54.65 -1.52
C PHE A 208 6.33 55.91 -2.12
N LEU A 209 7.64 56.11 -1.97
CA LEU A 209 8.34 57.24 -2.58
C LEU A 209 8.29 57.16 -4.11
N ILE A 210 8.61 55.99 -4.68
CA ILE A 210 8.53 55.78 -6.14
C ILE A 210 7.10 55.95 -6.63
N ALA A 211 6.11 55.36 -5.94
CA ALA A 211 4.71 55.51 -6.29
C ALA A 211 4.26 56.98 -6.25
N GLY A 212 4.67 57.73 -5.23
CA GLY A 212 4.41 59.16 -5.13
C GLY A 212 5.07 59.98 -6.24
N ALA A 213 6.31 59.67 -6.60
CA ALA A 213 7.02 60.32 -7.70
C ALA A 213 6.35 60.05 -9.05
N LEU A 214 5.98 58.80 -9.32
CA LEU A 214 5.22 58.42 -10.52
C LEU A 214 3.88 59.14 -10.56
N PHE A 215 3.14 59.17 -9.44
CA PHE A 215 1.87 59.89 -9.35
C PHE A 215 2.01 61.39 -9.67
N VAL A 216 3.06 62.05 -9.18
CA VAL A 216 3.34 63.46 -9.50
C VAL A 216 3.66 63.64 -10.99
N VAL A 217 4.49 62.77 -11.56
CA VAL A 217 4.84 62.80 -12.98
C VAL A 217 3.59 62.59 -13.85
N ASP A 218 2.75 61.63 -13.49
CA ASP A 218 1.48 61.35 -14.17
C ASP A 218 0.55 62.57 -14.13
N LEU A 219 0.41 63.24 -12.98
CA LEU A 219 -0.38 64.47 -12.85
C LEU A 219 0.18 65.62 -13.72
N LEU A 220 1.51 65.78 -13.77
CA LEU A 220 2.15 66.79 -14.61
C LEU A 220 1.92 66.51 -16.10
N PHE A 221 2.07 65.27 -16.53
CA PHE A 221 1.80 64.88 -17.92
C PHE A 221 0.31 65.02 -18.27
N GLN A 222 -0.59 64.57 -17.40
CA GLN A 222 -2.03 64.72 -17.59
C GLN A 222 -2.42 66.21 -17.72
N GLY A 223 -1.87 67.07 -16.84
CA GLY A 223 -2.09 68.52 -16.89
C GLY A 223 -1.52 69.17 -18.16
N PHE A 224 -0.30 68.81 -18.55
CA PHE A 224 0.33 69.30 -19.77
C PHE A 224 -0.45 68.89 -21.03
N PHE A 225 -0.82 67.61 -21.15
CA PHE A 225 -1.57 67.09 -22.30
C PHE A 225 -3.00 67.61 -22.39
N SER A 226 -3.65 67.87 -21.24
CA SER A 226 -4.95 68.55 -21.21
C SER A 226 -4.82 70.02 -21.65
N SER A 227 -3.69 70.69 -21.37
CA SER A 227 -3.48 72.10 -21.76
C SER A 227 -3.27 72.29 -23.26
N ILE A 228 -2.72 71.29 -23.95
CA ILE A 228 -2.55 71.28 -25.41
C ILE A 228 -3.74 70.63 -26.15
N ASP A 229 -4.86 70.41 -25.45
CA ASP A 229 -6.12 69.87 -25.99
C ASP A 229 -6.00 68.47 -26.64
N VAL A 230 -4.95 67.72 -26.28
CA VAL A 230 -4.75 66.33 -26.73
C VAL A 230 -5.60 65.37 -25.90
N LEU A 231 -5.80 65.66 -24.61
CA LEU A 231 -6.70 64.92 -23.74
C LEU A 231 -7.98 65.73 -23.50
N GLN A 232 -9.11 65.25 -24.02
CA GLN A 232 -10.42 65.71 -23.60
C GLN A 232 -10.68 65.17 -22.18
N ARG A 233 -10.94 66.09 -21.25
CA ARG A 233 -11.21 65.78 -19.84
C ARG A 233 -12.39 64.85 -19.66
#